data_AF-A0AAQ4F280-F1
#
_entry.id   AF-A0AAQ4F280-F1
#
_cell.length_a   1.000
_cell.length_b   1.000
_cell.length_c   1.000
_cell.angle_alpha   90.00
_cell.angle_beta   90.00
_cell.angle_gamma   90.00
#
_symmetry.space_group_name_H-M   'P 1'
#
loop_
_entity.id
_entity.type
_entity.pdbx_description
1 polymer ?
#
loop_
_entity_poly.entity_id
_entity_poly.type
_entity_poly.pdbx_seq_one_letter_code
_entity_poly.pdbx_strand_id
1 'polypeptide(L)'
;MDRHGASDKGAYAEQSVHGLKLRAFEDGSLEVICEVGGQKFECMLDKRRTVDVISLPLATAWALREDIEHSSLDAALAKLPKRLKAYVARQQQVENTERKHSLHLLGRKLETAGSYTFIRADLVLNFGVYDGVLRLDMWYDDFSVHPERTVVKSRGPPDFMDLVSDKVQDIKDLLQRLPLDEACDVLCTTE
;
A
#
# COMPACT_ATOMS: atom_id res chain seq x y z
N MET A 1 -35.79 -29.53 6.29
CA MET A 1 -35.07 -29.29 7.55
C MET A 1 -34.41 -30.61 7.89
N ASP A 2 -33.10 -30.81 7.85
CA ASP A 2 -31.97 -29.88 7.80
C ASP A 2 -30.81 -30.53 7.02
N ARG A 3 -30.13 -29.73 6.18
CA ARG A 3 -28.88 -30.10 5.53
C ARG A 3 -27.73 -29.50 6.32
N HIS A 4 -27.08 -30.30 7.17
CA HIS A 4 -25.69 -30.06 7.55
C HIS A 4 -24.79 -30.84 6.59
N GLY A 5 -24.28 -30.15 5.59
CA GLY A 5 -23.22 -30.65 4.73
C GLY A 5 -21.92 -30.68 5.52
N ALA A 6 -21.39 -31.88 5.70
CA ALA A 6 -20.06 -32.14 6.20
C ALA A 6 -19.03 -31.37 5.37
N SER A 7 -18.21 -30.55 6.04
CA SER A 7 -16.97 -30.05 5.46
C SER A 7 -15.99 -31.22 5.43
N ASP A 8 -15.87 -31.82 4.26
CA ASP A 8 -14.89 -32.85 3.94
C ASP A 8 -13.48 -32.25 4.13
N LYS A 9 -12.77 -32.69 5.17
CA LYS A 9 -11.37 -32.33 5.40
C LYS A 9 -10.52 -33.31 4.60
N GLY A 10 -10.33 -33.01 3.32
CA GLY A 10 -9.32 -33.68 2.50
C GLY A 10 -7.96 -33.63 3.20
N ALA A 11 -7.15 -34.68 3.03
CA ALA A 11 -5.81 -34.73 3.58
C ALA A 11 -4.96 -33.60 2.96
N TYR A 12 -4.33 -32.78 3.81
CA TYR A 12 -3.42 -31.73 3.36
C TYR A 12 -2.13 -31.75 4.18
N ALA A 13 -1.02 -31.37 3.55
CA ALA A 13 0.24 -31.10 4.24
C ALA A 13 0.34 -29.60 4.53
N GLU A 14 0.57 -29.23 5.79
CA GLU A 14 0.83 -27.85 6.21
C GLU A 14 2.33 -27.66 6.45
N GLN A 15 2.90 -26.59 5.89
CA GLN A 15 4.29 -26.19 6.11
C GLN A 15 4.39 -24.69 6.37
N SER A 16 5.36 -24.28 7.20
CA SER A 16 5.67 -22.88 7.45
C SER A 16 7.00 -22.52 6.77
N VAL A 17 6.97 -21.60 5.81
CA VAL A 17 8.15 -21.18 5.03
C VAL A 17 8.13 -19.67 4.89
N HIS A 18 9.21 -18.99 5.27
CA HIS A 18 9.33 -17.52 5.18
C HIS A 18 8.20 -16.72 5.86
N GLY A 19 7.54 -17.26 6.88
CA GLY A 19 6.38 -16.62 7.53
C GLY A 19 5.06 -16.77 6.76
N LEU A 20 5.03 -17.66 5.76
CA LEU A 20 3.83 -18.12 5.07
C LEU A 20 3.41 -19.47 5.64
N LYS A 21 2.10 -19.69 5.76
CA LYS A 21 1.54 -21.05 5.88
C LYS A 21 1.15 -21.51 4.49
N LEU A 22 1.66 -22.68 4.11
CA LEU A 22 1.40 -23.31 2.83
C LEU A 22 0.56 -24.55 3.07
N ARG A 23 -0.53 -24.69 2.34
CA ARG A 23 -1.37 -25.89 2.34
C ARG A 23 -1.49 -26.43 0.92
N ALA A 24 -0.92 -27.62 0.70
CA ALA A 24 -1.01 -28.31 -0.57
C ALA A 24 -2.21 -29.26 -0.60
N PHE A 25 -2.96 -29.26 -1.70
CA PHE A 25 -4.09 -30.15 -1.92
C PHE A 25 -3.73 -31.28 -2.91
N GLU A 26 -4.50 -32.37 -2.88
CA GLU A 26 -4.29 -33.54 -3.74
C GLU A 26 -4.41 -33.24 -5.25
N ASP A 27 -5.13 -32.17 -5.61
CA ASP A 27 -5.28 -31.73 -7.01
C ASP A 27 -4.07 -30.95 -7.54
N GLY A 28 -3.04 -30.76 -6.69
CA GLY A 28 -1.82 -30.02 -7.00
C GLY A 28 -1.96 -28.51 -6.84
N SER A 29 -3.06 -28.01 -6.29
CA SER A 29 -3.19 -26.61 -5.89
C SER A 29 -2.47 -26.32 -4.56
N LEU A 30 -2.07 -25.07 -4.39
CA LEU A 30 -1.36 -24.58 -3.22
C LEU A 30 -2.07 -23.35 -2.66
N GLU A 31 -2.60 -23.46 -1.44
CA GLU A 31 -3.06 -22.30 -0.67
C GLU A 31 -1.87 -21.65 0.02
N VAL A 32 -1.75 -20.34 -0.15
CA VAL A 32 -0.72 -19.51 0.45
C VAL A 32 -1.39 -18.53 1.39
N ILE A 33 -1.05 -18.63 2.68
CA ILE A 33 -1.58 -17.77 3.73
C ILE A 33 -0.43 -16.98 4.34
N CYS A 34 -0.60 -15.66 4.43
CA CYS A 34 0.31 -14.76 5.12
C CYS A 34 -0.46 -13.91 6.12
N GLU A 35 0.08 -13.75 7.33
CA GLU A 35 -0.49 -12.86 8.34
C GLU A 35 0.50 -11.73 8.66
N VAL A 36 0.03 -10.48 8.53
CA VAL A 36 0.85 -9.30 8.76
C VAL A 36 0.05 -8.29 9.56
N GLY A 37 0.57 -7.91 10.74
CA GLY A 37 -0.09 -6.92 11.60
C GLY A 37 -1.49 -7.33 12.05
N GLY A 38 -1.78 -8.63 12.16
CA GLY A 38 -3.09 -9.18 12.49
C GLY A 38 -4.07 -9.27 11.31
N GLN A 39 -3.67 -8.84 10.11
CA GLN A 39 -4.45 -9.03 8.88
C GLN A 39 -4.02 -10.31 8.17
N LYS A 40 -5.00 -11.13 7.76
CA LYS A 40 -4.79 -12.40 7.03
C LYS A 40 -4.99 -12.20 5.52
N PHE A 41 -3.98 -12.57 4.74
CA PHE A 41 -3.95 -12.50 3.29
C PHE A 41 -3.80 -13.89 2.68
N GLU A 42 -4.63 -14.19 1.69
CA GLU A 42 -4.79 -15.54 1.14
C GLU A 42 -4.88 -15.50 -0.38
N CYS A 43 -4.15 -16.40 -1.05
CA CYS A 43 -4.39 -16.77 -2.45
C CYS A 43 -4.28 -18.27 -2.65
N MET A 44 -4.88 -18.72 -3.74
CA MET A 44 -4.71 -20.07 -4.27
C MET A 44 -3.82 -20.00 -5.51
N LEU A 45 -2.87 -20.90 -5.60
CA LEU A 45 -2.13 -21.17 -6.83
C LEU A 45 -2.65 -22.48 -7.42
N ASP A 46 -3.16 -22.44 -8.65
CA ASP A 46 -3.55 -23.67 -9.34
C ASP A 46 -2.31 -24.47 -9.79
N LYS A 47 -2.52 -25.66 -10.35
CA LYS A 47 -1.43 -26.49 -10.92
C LYS A 47 -0.63 -25.82 -12.05
N ARG A 48 -1.20 -24.78 -12.68
CA ARG A 48 -0.53 -23.95 -13.70
C ARG A 48 0.15 -22.72 -13.08
N ARG A 49 0.12 -22.61 -11.75
CA ARG A 49 0.61 -21.49 -10.94
C ARG A 49 -0.08 -20.18 -11.24
N THR A 50 -1.32 -20.24 -11.71
CA THR A 50 -2.21 -19.09 -11.82
C THR A 50 -2.63 -18.65 -10.41
N VAL A 51 -2.49 -17.36 -10.13
CA VAL A 51 -2.93 -16.77 -8.85
C VAL A 51 -4.44 -16.53 -8.91
N ASP A 52 -5.20 -17.26 -8.10
CA ASP A 52 -6.60 -16.96 -7.80
C ASP A 52 -6.68 -16.15 -6.50
N VAL A 53 -7.29 -14.97 -6.60
CA VAL A 53 -7.22 -13.92 -5.59
C VAL A 53 -8.41 -14.04 -4.65
N ILE A 54 -8.17 -14.51 -3.43
CA ILE A 54 -9.20 -14.59 -2.38
C ILE A 54 -9.21 -13.29 -1.57
N SER A 55 -8.08 -12.91 -0.97
CA SER A 55 -7.97 -11.68 -0.16
C SER A 55 -6.67 -10.90 -0.37
N LEU A 56 -5.91 -11.23 -1.41
CA LEU A 56 -4.66 -10.57 -1.74
C LEU A 56 -4.89 -9.22 -2.43
N PRO A 57 -4.21 -8.12 -2.03
CA PRO A 57 -4.30 -6.85 -2.74
C PRO A 57 -3.92 -7.01 -4.20
N LEU A 58 -4.66 -6.36 -5.11
CA LEU A 58 -4.55 -6.59 -6.56
C LEU A 58 -3.12 -6.43 -7.09
N ALA A 59 -2.40 -5.36 -6.69
CA ALA A 59 -1.02 -5.19 -7.14
C ALA A 59 -0.08 -6.25 -6.57
N THR A 60 -0.28 -6.69 -5.33
CA THR A 60 0.50 -7.78 -4.75
C THR A 60 0.26 -9.09 -5.50
N ALA A 61 -0.99 -9.36 -5.90
CA ALA A 61 -1.33 -10.53 -6.71
C ALA A 61 -0.68 -10.48 -8.11
N TRP A 62 -0.70 -9.31 -8.76
CA TRP A 62 -0.03 -9.12 -10.04
C TRP A 62 1.48 -9.29 -9.93
N ALA A 63 2.11 -8.67 -8.94
CA ALA A 63 3.56 -8.79 -8.72
C ALA A 63 3.97 -10.22 -8.36
N LEU A 64 3.14 -10.95 -7.60
CA LEU A 64 3.36 -12.38 -7.34
C LEU A 64 3.30 -13.21 -8.63
N ARG A 65 2.30 -12.95 -9.47
CA ARG A 65 2.17 -13.63 -10.76
C ARG A 65 3.38 -13.38 -11.65
N GLU A 66 3.80 -12.13 -11.78
CA GLU A 66 4.99 -11.74 -12.56
C GLU A 66 6.25 -12.44 -12.03
N ASP A 67 6.44 -12.49 -10.70
CA ASP A 67 7.57 -13.22 -10.12
C ASP A 67 7.51 -14.73 -10.39
N ILE A 68 6.33 -15.35 -10.36
CA ILE A 68 6.16 -16.78 -10.69
C ILE A 68 6.51 -17.04 -12.16
N GLU A 69 6.18 -16.11 -13.05
CA GLU A 69 6.50 -16.20 -14.49
C GLU A 69 8.00 -16.05 -14.76
N HIS A 70 8.74 -15.31 -13.93
CA HIS A 70 10.15 -14.97 -14.15
C HIS A 70 11.14 -15.61 -13.17
N SER A 71 10.69 -16.33 -12.15
CA SER A 71 11.55 -16.93 -11.12
C SER A 71 11.00 -18.27 -10.59
N SER A 72 11.71 -18.89 -9.63
CA SER A 72 11.19 -20.09 -8.97
C SER A 72 10.02 -19.73 -8.06
N LEU A 73 9.10 -20.69 -7.86
CA LEU A 73 7.95 -20.49 -6.96
C LEU A 73 8.42 -20.08 -5.55
N ASP A 74 9.45 -20.75 -5.02
CA ASP A 74 10.01 -20.43 -3.71
C ASP A 74 10.56 -19.00 -3.64
N ALA A 75 11.25 -18.53 -4.70
CA ALA A 75 11.77 -17.17 -4.77
C ALA A 75 10.65 -16.12 -4.87
N ALA A 76 9.58 -16.42 -5.61
CA ALA A 76 8.40 -15.57 -5.71
C ALA A 76 7.67 -15.46 -4.36
N LEU A 77 7.44 -16.60 -3.70
CA LEU A 77 6.78 -16.67 -2.39
C LEU A 77 7.62 -15.98 -1.30
N ALA A 78 8.94 -16.09 -1.34
CA ALA A 78 9.82 -15.44 -0.36
C ALA A 78 9.68 -13.89 -0.34
N LYS A 79 9.24 -13.28 -1.45
CA LYS A 79 9.00 -11.82 -1.53
C LYS A 79 7.65 -11.39 -0.96
N LEU A 80 6.67 -12.30 -0.91
CA LEU A 80 5.27 -12.00 -0.58
C LEU A 80 5.08 -11.36 0.81
N PRO A 81 5.70 -11.86 1.90
CA PRO A 81 5.56 -11.25 3.22
C PRO A 81 6.05 -9.80 3.24
N LYS A 82 7.15 -9.50 2.54
CA LYS A 82 7.73 -8.16 2.48
C LYS A 82 6.79 -7.19 1.75
N ARG A 83 6.19 -7.61 0.62
CA ARG A 83 5.19 -6.81 -0.10
C ARG A 83 3.96 -6.50 0.75
N LEU A 84 3.42 -7.53 1.41
CA LEU A 84 2.25 -7.37 2.28
C LEU A 84 2.55 -6.45 3.47
N LYS A 85 3.76 -6.53 4.04
CA LYS A 85 4.21 -5.59 5.08
C LYS A 85 4.27 -4.15 4.58
N ALA A 86 4.79 -3.92 3.37
CA ALA A 86 4.79 -2.59 2.77
C ALA A 86 3.37 -2.09 2.46
N TYR A 87 2.49 -2.96 1.97
CA TYR A 87 1.07 -2.64 1.76
C TYR A 87 0.37 -2.21 3.07
N VAL A 88 0.47 -3.02 4.14
CA VAL A 88 -0.16 -2.72 5.43
C VAL A 88 0.41 -1.43 6.03
N ALA A 89 1.72 -1.22 5.94
CA ALA A 89 2.34 0.01 6.43
C ALA A 89 1.84 1.25 5.69
N ARG A 90 1.70 1.18 4.36
CA ARG A 90 1.15 2.28 3.54
C ARG A 90 -0.31 2.55 3.85
N GLN A 91 -1.12 1.50 3.99
CA GLN A 91 -2.51 1.62 4.43
C GLN A 91 -2.59 2.35 5.78
N GLN A 92 -1.78 1.95 6.75
CA GLN A 92 -1.77 2.57 8.07
C GLN A 92 -1.35 4.05 8.03
N GLN A 93 -0.39 4.42 7.18
CA GLN A 93 -0.01 5.82 6.97
C GLN A 93 -1.16 6.63 6.40
N VAL A 94 -1.88 6.11 5.41
CA VAL A 94 -3.07 6.77 4.83
C VAL A 94 -4.12 7.00 5.92
N GLU A 95 -4.49 5.95 6.66
CA GLU A 95 -5.49 6.05 7.74
C GLU A 95 -5.07 7.04 8.83
N ASN A 96 -3.78 7.05 9.21
CA ASN A 96 -3.25 8.01 10.17
C ASN A 96 -3.30 9.44 9.65
N THR A 97 -2.95 9.65 8.38
CA THR A 97 -2.97 10.96 7.74
C THR A 97 -4.40 11.48 7.63
N GLU A 98 -5.34 10.67 7.16
CA GLU A 98 -6.75 11.07 7.08
C GLU A 98 -7.33 11.44 8.44
N ARG A 99 -6.99 10.68 9.48
CA ARG A 99 -7.45 10.94 10.85
C ARG A 99 -6.85 12.21 11.44
N LYS A 100 -5.52 12.37 11.39
CA LYS A 100 -4.80 13.50 12.00
C LYS A 100 -5.02 14.80 11.25
N HIS A 101 -4.99 14.74 9.92
CA HIS A 101 -4.94 15.90 9.03
C HIS A 101 -6.25 16.15 8.28
N SER A 102 -7.38 15.63 8.77
CA SER A 102 -8.68 15.74 8.09
C SER A 102 -9.10 17.17 7.74
N LEU A 103 -8.73 18.16 8.55
CA LEU A 103 -9.02 19.58 8.32
C LEU A 103 -8.12 20.20 7.25
N HIS A 104 -6.92 19.65 7.08
CA HIS A 104 -5.97 20.07 6.05
C HIS A 104 -6.16 19.29 4.75
N LEU A 105 -6.96 18.22 4.71
CA LEU A 105 -7.19 17.46 3.48
C LEU A 105 -8.39 18.01 2.70
N LEU A 106 -8.18 18.36 1.44
CA LEU A 106 -9.26 18.69 0.52
C LEU A 106 -10.15 17.45 0.33
N GLY A 107 -11.42 17.54 0.74
CA GLY A 107 -12.34 16.39 0.72
C GLY A 107 -12.19 15.43 1.90
N ARG A 108 -11.34 15.74 2.89
CA ARG A 108 -11.13 14.98 4.14
C ARG A 108 -10.62 13.54 3.96
N LYS A 109 -10.17 13.18 2.77
CA LYS A 109 -9.64 11.85 2.43
C LYS A 109 -8.50 11.96 1.42
N LEU A 110 -7.64 10.96 1.42
CA LEU A 110 -6.60 10.75 0.42
C LEU A 110 -7.19 9.97 -0.75
N GLU A 111 -6.74 10.25 -1.98
CA GLU A 111 -7.06 9.37 -3.10
C GLU A 111 -5.99 8.28 -3.19
N THR A 112 -6.40 7.02 -3.28
CA THR A 112 -5.47 5.90 -3.39
C THR A 112 -5.83 5.00 -4.56
N ALA A 113 -4.82 4.40 -5.19
CA ALA A 113 -5.06 3.16 -5.91
C ALA A 113 -5.35 2.06 -4.87
N GLY A 114 -6.25 1.11 -5.16
CA GLY A 114 -6.64 0.07 -4.18
C GLY A 114 -5.50 -0.78 -3.61
N SER A 115 -4.30 -0.71 -4.19
CA SER A 115 -3.07 -1.34 -3.69
C SER A 115 -2.14 -0.42 -2.90
N TYR A 116 -2.51 0.85 -2.68
CA TYR A 116 -1.66 1.90 -2.09
C TYR A 116 -0.30 2.09 -2.78
N THR A 117 -0.20 1.70 -4.05
CA THR A 117 0.96 1.97 -4.92
C THR A 117 0.99 3.41 -5.41
N PHE A 118 -0.18 4.06 -5.40
CA PHE A 118 -0.35 5.48 -5.65
C PHE A 118 -1.18 6.10 -4.55
N ILE A 119 -0.72 7.24 -4.02
CA ILE A 119 -1.44 8.05 -3.04
C ILE A 119 -1.38 9.50 -3.50
N ARG A 120 -2.53 10.17 -3.52
CA ARG A 120 -2.64 11.62 -3.69
C ARG A 120 -3.12 12.27 -2.40
N ALA A 121 -2.36 13.25 -1.95
CA ALA A 121 -2.76 14.17 -0.89
C ALA A 121 -2.96 15.58 -1.45
N ASP A 122 -4.16 16.12 -1.31
CA ASP A 122 -4.45 17.53 -1.59
C ASP A 122 -4.54 18.26 -0.25
N LEU A 123 -3.47 18.94 0.13
CA LEU A 123 -3.35 19.65 1.41
C LEU A 123 -3.76 21.11 1.25
N VAL A 124 -4.74 21.56 2.03
CA VAL A 124 -5.11 22.96 2.22
C VAL A 124 -4.13 23.56 3.23
N LEU A 125 -3.31 24.49 2.76
CA LEU A 125 -2.28 25.15 3.53
C LEU A 125 -2.59 26.64 3.66
N ASN A 126 -2.27 27.19 4.83
CA ASN A 126 -2.33 28.61 5.10
C ASN A 126 -0.90 29.09 5.39
N PHE A 127 -0.37 29.97 4.54
CA PHE A 127 0.91 30.66 4.76
C PHE A 127 0.63 32.14 5.04
N GLY A 128 0.31 32.45 6.29
CA GLY A 128 0.01 33.81 6.74
C GLY A 128 -1.28 34.37 6.12
N VAL A 129 -1.14 35.21 5.09
CA VAL A 129 -2.29 35.81 4.36
C VAL A 129 -2.69 35.02 3.12
N TYR A 130 -1.91 33.99 2.74
CA TYR A 130 -2.13 33.23 1.51
C TYR A 130 -2.71 31.84 1.81
N ASP A 131 -3.93 31.61 1.34
CA ASP A 131 -4.53 30.28 1.32
C ASP A 131 -4.25 29.59 -0.03
N GLY A 132 -3.84 28.32 0.03
CA GLY A 132 -3.56 27.54 -1.17
C GLY A 132 -3.73 26.05 -0.96
N VAL A 133 -3.65 25.31 -2.07
CA VAL A 133 -3.68 23.85 -2.07
C VAL A 133 -2.35 23.32 -2.60
N LEU A 134 -1.72 22.45 -1.83
CA LEU A 134 -0.54 21.67 -2.21
C LEU A 134 -0.98 20.25 -2.54
N ARG A 135 -0.84 19.84 -3.81
CA ARG A 135 -1.06 18.46 -4.25
C ARG A 135 0.25 17.69 -4.25
N LEU A 136 0.24 16.55 -3.58
CA LEU A 136 1.30 15.57 -3.53
C LEU A 136 0.81 14.30 -4.24
N ASP A 137 1.31 14.06 -5.45
CA ASP A 137 1.10 12.80 -6.17
C ASP A 137 2.31 11.89 -5.86
N MET A 138 2.09 10.74 -5.21
CA MET A 138 3.15 9.87 -4.69
C MET A 138 3.02 8.44 -5.22
N TRP A 139 4.12 7.88 -5.71
CA TRP A 139 4.21 6.50 -6.17
C TRP A 139 5.17 5.71 -5.30
N TYR A 140 4.77 4.51 -4.92
CA TYR A 140 5.48 3.62 -4.02
C TYR A 140 5.80 2.32 -4.74
N ASP A 141 7.03 1.85 -4.59
CA ASP A 141 7.42 0.51 -5.05
C ASP A 141 6.82 -0.59 -4.17
N ASP A 142 6.93 -1.81 -4.66
CA ASP A 142 6.45 -3.06 -4.08
C ASP A 142 6.91 -3.28 -2.63
N PHE A 143 8.13 -2.82 -2.31
CA PHE A 143 8.74 -3.06 -1.00
C PHE A 143 8.93 -1.81 -0.17
N SER A 144 8.60 -0.64 -0.72
CA SER A 144 8.89 0.63 -0.07
C SER A 144 7.69 1.13 0.74
N VAL A 145 8.03 1.70 1.89
CA VAL A 145 7.11 2.41 2.78
C VAL A 145 7.17 3.93 2.52
N HIS A 146 8.17 4.38 1.76
CA HIS A 146 8.34 5.76 1.30
C HIS A 146 8.10 5.86 -0.21
N PRO A 147 7.62 7.01 -0.71
CA PRO A 147 7.45 7.21 -2.14
C PRO A 147 8.81 7.22 -2.86
N GLU A 148 8.90 6.47 -3.95
CA GLU A 148 10.07 6.50 -4.84
C GLU A 148 10.01 7.69 -5.79
N ARG A 149 8.79 8.07 -6.15
CA ARG A 149 8.54 9.21 -7.01
C ARG A 149 7.47 10.07 -6.38
N THR A 150 7.73 11.37 -6.39
CA THR A 150 6.80 12.39 -5.90
C THR A 150 6.71 13.52 -6.92
N VAL A 151 5.48 13.92 -7.23
CA VAL A 151 5.18 15.14 -7.98
C VAL A 151 4.43 16.09 -7.05
N VAL A 152 4.96 17.30 -6.94
CA VAL A 152 4.39 18.38 -6.13
C VAL A 152 3.79 19.40 -7.07
N LYS A 153 2.54 19.80 -6.83
CA LYS A 153 1.83 20.84 -7.56
C LYS A 153 1.16 21.79 -6.58
N SER A 154 1.05 23.06 -6.92
CA SER A 154 0.32 24.05 -6.13
C SER A 154 -0.86 24.62 -6.92
N ARG A 155 -1.88 25.06 -6.21
CA ARG A 155 -2.97 25.90 -6.72
C ARG A 155 -3.30 26.96 -5.68
N GLY A 156 -3.27 28.22 -6.06
CA GLY A 156 -3.56 29.33 -5.16
C GLY A 156 -3.20 30.68 -5.80
N PRO A 157 -3.11 31.75 -4.99
CA PRO A 157 -2.56 33.03 -5.41
C PRO A 157 -1.13 32.90 -5.97
N PRO A 158 -0.68 33.81 -6.87
CA PRO A 158 0.68 33.80 -7.40
C PRO A 158 1.77 33.69 -6.33
N ASP A 159 1.67 34.49 -5.27
CA ASP A 159 2.66 34.50 -4.19
C ASP A 159 2.77 33.15 -3.45
N PHE A 160 1.65 32.43 -3.28
CA PHE A 160 1.65 31.07 -2.74
C PHE A 160 2.34 30.09 -3.70
N MET A 161 2.04 30.20 -4.99
CA MET A 161 2.62 29.32 -5.99
C MET A 161 4.13 29.51 -6.11
N ASP A 162 4.61 30.75 -6.05
CA ASP A 162 6.04 31.09 -6.06
C ASP A 162 6.75 30.53 -4.81
N LEU A 163 6.16 30.72 -3.62
CA LEU A 163 6.69 30.16 -2.37
C LEU A 163 6.81 28.62 -2.42
N VAL A 164 5.79 27.94 -2.96
CA VAL A 164 5.84 26.48 -3.11
C VAL A 164 6.91 26.08 -4.13
N SER A 165 7.00 26.80 -5.25
CA SER A 165 7.97 26.52 -6.32
C SER A 165 9.40 26.47 -5.79
N ASP A 166 9.77 27.42 -4.92
CA ASP A 166 11.08 27.49 -4.30
C ASP A 166 11.36 26.31 -3.33
N LYS A 167 10.31 25.76 -2.71
CA LYS A 167 10.41 24.67 -1.73
C LYS A 167 10.15 23.27 -2.30
N VAL A 168 9.89 23.13 -3.61
CA VAL A 168 9.49 21.84 -4.21
C VAL A 168 10.50 20.73 -3.91
N GLN A 169 11.80 21.02 -3.96
CA GLN A 169 12.81 20.00 -3.70
C GLN A 169 12.83 19.59 -2.22
N ASP A 170 12.73 20.53 -1.29
CA ASP A 170 12.68 20.25 0.15
C ASP A 170 11.45 19.40 0.52
N ILE A 171 10.30 19.68 -0.09
CA ILE A 171 9.07 18.89 0.11
C ILE A 171 9.26 17.45 -0.39
N LYS A 172 9.90 17.27 -1.56
CA LYS A 172 10.21 15.93 -2.09
C LYS A 172 11.17 15.18 -1.19
N ASP A 173 12.24 15.85 -0.74
CA ASP A 173 13.25 15.30 0.16
C ASP A 173 12.63 14.87 1.50
N LEU A 174 11.71 15.68 2.04
CA LEU A 174 10.94 15.36 3.25
C LEU A 174 10.14 14.07 3.07
N LEU A 175 9.37 13.97 1.99
CA LEU A 175 8.52 12.81 1.69
C LEU A 175 9.33 11.54 1.43
N GLN A 176 10.57 11.65 0.94
CA GLN A 176 11.45 10.50 0.75
C GLN A 176 12.09 10.00 2.05
N ARG A 177 12.12 10.82 3.11
CA ARG A 177 12.78 10.50 4.38
C ARG A 177 11.81 10.17 5.51
N LEU A 178 10.60 10.70 5.46
CA LEU A 178 9.57 10.52 6.49
C LEU A 178 8.39 9.69 5.97
N PRO A 179 7.66 8.99 6.85
CA PRO A 179 6.30 8.51 6.57
C PRO A 179 5.37 9.65 6.16
N LEU A 180 4.32 9.35 5.38
CA LEU A 180 3.39 10.36 4.88
C LEU A 180 2.75 11.20 6.00
N ASP A 181 2.34 10.58 7.10
CA ASP A 181 1.67 11.32 8.18
C ASP A 181 2.61 12.28 8.90
N GLU A 182 3.88 11.89 9.10
CA GLU A 182 4.92 12.76 9.67
C GLU A 182 5.33 13.88 8.69
N ALA A 183 5.42 13.59 7.39
CA ALA A 183 5.68 14.62 6.40
C ALA A 183 4.54 15.65 6.35
N CYS A 184 3.28 15.19 6.42
CA CYS A 184 2.12 16.06 6.55
C CYS A 184 2.14 16.87 7.86
N ASP A 185 2.58 16.30 8.98
CA ASP A 185 2.74 17.05 10.24
C ASP A 185 3.66 18.28 10.02
N VAL A 186 4.81 18.09 9.36
CA VAL A 186 5.75 19.18 9.06
C VAL A 186 5.16 20.19 8.08
N LEU A 187 4.52 19.73 7.00
CA LEU A 187 3.95 20.61 5.96
C LEU A 187 2.78 21.45 6.45
N CYS A 188 1.93 20.88 7.32
CA CYS A 188 0.75 21.56 7.85
C CYS A 188 1.04 22.46 9.06
N THR A 189 2.25 22.39 9.65
CA THR A 189 2.65 23.19 10.83
C THR A 189 3.66 24.29 10.53
N THR A 190 4.17 24.39 9.30
CA THR A 190 5.00 25.54 8.89
C THR A 190 4.18 26.83 8.92
N GLU A 191 4.32 27.58 10.02
CA GLU A 191 3.93 29.00 10.15
C GLU A 191 4.74 29.92 9.22
#